data_AF-A0A9D6V7D9-F1
#
_entry.id   AF-A0A9D6V7D9-F1
#
_cell.length_a   1.000
_cell.length_b   1.000
_cell.length_c   1.000
_cell.angle_alpha   90.00
_cell.angle_beta   90.00
_cell.angle_gamma   90.00
#
_symmetry.space_group_name_H-M   'P 1'
#
loop_
_entity.id
_entity.type
_entity.pdbx_description
1 polymer ?
#
loop_
_entity_poly.entity_id
_entity_poly.type
_entity_poly.pdbx_seq_one_letter_code
_entity_poly.pdbx_strand_id
1 'polypeptide(L)'
;MNHHLHHLHQRKRIYQKLEEYPHPNRKIRLLDNIIILIAIFGPLANVIQIIKIFIEKNASGLSFFSWSAYALFNFIWIIYGLAHKEKPIFISGSLWLLTNIIILTEIILY
;
A
#
# COMPACT_ATOMS: atom_id res chain seq x y z
N MET A 1 18.48 -7.24 19.74
CA MET A 1 18.54 -5.89 19.11
C MET A 1 19.97 -5.64 18.69
N ASN A 2 20.29 -5.84 17.40
CA ASN A 2 21.67 -5.73 16.89
C ASN A 2 22.02 -4.26 16.67
N HIS A 3 22.67 -3.64 17.67
CA HIS A 3 23.11 -2.25 17.68
C HIS A 3 23.99 -1.88 16.46
N HIS A 4 24.66 -2.85 15.84
CA HIS A 4 25.53 -2.63 14.68
C HIS A 4 24.79 -2.36 13.35
N LEU A 5 23.56 -2.86 13.15
CA LEU A 5 22.85 -2.72 11.87
C LEU A 5 22.22 -1.33 11.70
N HIS A 6 22.01 -0.60 12.79
CA HIS A 6 21.41 0.74 12.76
C HIS A 6 22.37 1.78 12.14
N HIS A 7 23.67 1.62 12.36
CA HIS A 7 24.69 2.54 11.83
C HIS A 7 24.91 2.39 10.32
N LEU A 8 24.70 1.19 9.75
CA LEU A 8 24.88 0.95 8.32
C LEU A 8 23.83 1.68 7.47
N HIS A 9 22.57 1.69 7.92
CA HIS A 9 21.49 2.41 7.24
C HIS A 9 21.68 3.94 7.30
N GLN A 10 22.17 4.47 8.42
CA GLN A 10 22.47 5.89 8.57
C GLN A 10 23.64 6.32 7.66
N ARG A 11 24.72 5.54 7.63
CA ARG A 11 25.88 5.83 6.75
C ARG A 11 25.49 5.81 5.28
N LYS A 12 24.68 4.85 4.83
CA LYS A 12 24.22 4.79 3.44
C LYS A 12 23.41 6.04 3.04
N ARG A 13 22.53 6.53 3.91
CA ARG A 13 21.75 7.75 3.66
C ARG A 13 22.62 9.00 3.58
N ILE A 14 23.58 9.15 4.49
CA ILE A 14 24.55 10.26 4.49
C ILE A 14 25.36 10.26 3.18
N TYR A 15 25.88 9.10 2.76
CA TYR A 15 26.63 8.97 1.50
C TYR A 15 25.80 9.27 0.25
N GLN A 16 24.51 8.89 0.26
CA GLN A 16 23.60 9.11 -0.87
C GLN A 16 22.93 10.50 -0.84
N LYS A 17 23.30 11.38 0.10
CA LYS A 17 22.67 12.70 0.33
C LYS A 17 21.14 12.60 0.48
N LEU A 18 20.67 11.50 1.04
CA LEU A 18 19.26 11.31 1.35
C LEU A 18 18.94 12.03 2.66
N GLU A 19 17.69 12.47 2.81
CA GLU A 19 17.22 13.07 4.07
C GLU A 19 17.49 12.14 5.26
N GLU A 20 17.71 12.69 6.44
CA GLU A 20 17.93 11.88 7.64
C GLU A 20 16.64 11.15 8.04
N TYR A 21 16.74 9.85 8.39
CA TYR A 21 15.62 9.11 8.95
C TYR A 21 15.96 8.62 10.35
N PRO A 22 15.11 8.89 11.36
CA PRO A 22 13.87 9.67 11.27
C PRO A 22 14.12 11.17 10.97
N HIS A 23 13.20 11.82 10.24
CA HIS A 23 13.35 13.21 9.84
C HIS A 23 13.44 14.16 11.07
N PRO A 24 14.36 15.15 11.09
CA PRO A 24 14.58 16.02 12.25
C PRO A 24 13.35 16.87 12.61
N ASN A 25 12.60 17.32 11.61
CA ASN A 25 11.31 18.00 11.82
C ASN A 25 10.24 17.00 12.30
N ARG A 26 9.70 17.24 13.50
CA ARG A 26 8.65 16.43 14.13
C ARG A 26 7.40 16.25 13.27
N LYS A 27 7.03 17.25 12.46
CA LYS A 27 5.85 17.18 11.58
C LYS A 27 6.03 16.16 10.45
N ILE A 28 7.22 16.14 9.85
CA ILE A 28 7.54 15.21 8.75
C ILE A 28 7.63 13.78 9.29
N ARG A 29 8.26 13.60 10.46
CA ARG A 29 8.29 12.30 11.15
C ARG A 29 6.89 11.77 11.51
N LEU A 30 5.95 12.65 11.86
CA LEU A 30 4.56 12.27 12.11
C LEU A 30 3.90 11.80 10.80
N LEU A 31 4.12 12.51 9.69
CA LEU A 31 3.62 12.11 8.37
C LEU A 31 4.18 10.75 7.93
N ASP A 32 5.48 10.50 8.12
CA ASP A 32 6.11 9.21 7.80
C ASP A 32 5.41 8.04 8.52
N ASN A 33 5.13 8.23 9.82
CA ASN A 33 4.42 7.22 10.62
C ASN A 33 2.96 7.04 10.17
N ILE A 34 2.26 8.13 9.85
CA ILE A 34 0.88 8.08 9.34
C ILE A 34 0.83 7.35 7.99
N ILE A 35 1.78 7.61 7.10
CA ILE A 35 1.83 6.95 5.78
C ILE A 35 2.00 5.44 5.93
N ILE A 36 2.88 4.98 6.84
CA ILE A 36 3.04 3.54 7.10
C ILE A 36 1.74 2.94 7.62
N LEU A 37 1.03 3.65 8.50
CA LEU A 37 -0.26 3.21 9.02
C LEU A 37 -1.31 3.14 7.91
N ILE A 38 -1.47 4.18 7.11
CA ILE A 38 -2.40 4.23 5.98
C ILE A 38 -2.06 3.17 4.93
N ALA A 39 -0.78 2.88 4.70
CA ALA A 39 -0.36 1.85 3.74
C ALA A 39 -0.88 0.45 4.12
N ILE A 40 -1.11 0.19 5.42
CA ILE A 40 -1.66 -1.06 5.94
C ILE A 40 -3.18 -0.98 6.11
N PHE A 41 -3.70 0.12 6.65
CA PHE A 41 -5.13 0.28 6.95
C PHE A 41 -5.97 0.67 5.72
N GLY A 42 -5.37 1.26 4.70
CA GLY A 42 -6.06 1.61 3.45
C GLY A 42 -6.76 0.41 2.80
N PRO A 43 -6.05 -0.70 2.54
CA PRO A 43 -6.65 -1.92 2.02
C PRO A 43 -7.76 -2.52 2.90
N LEU A 44 -7.77 -2.26 4.21
CA LEU A 44 -8.85 -2.71 5.10
C LEU A 44 -10.19 -2.02 4.79
N ALA A 45 -10.17 -0.81 4.22
CA ALA A 45 -11.40 -0.16 3.75
C ALA A 45 -12.06 -0.96 2.62
N ASN A 46 -11.27 -1.57 1.72
CA ASN A 46 -11.81 -2.45 0.69
C ASN A 46 -12.43 -3.73 1.28
N VAL A 47 -11.94 -4.22 2.43
CA VAL A 47 -12.56 -5.36 3.12
C VAL A 47 -14.00 -5.05 3.54
N ILE A 48 -14.27 -3.82 3.98
CA ILE A 48 -15.64 -3.38 4.30
C ILE A 48 -16.52 -3.41 3.04
N GLN A 49 -15.99 -2.95 1.90
CA GLN A 49 -16.70 -2.99 0.61
C GLN A 49 -16.99 -4.42 0.16
N ILE A 50 -16.03 -5.35 0.31
CA ILE A 50 -16.18 -6.78 0.00
C ILE A 50 -17.31 -7.37 0.84
N ILE A 51 -17.27 -7.17 2.16
CA ILE A 51 -18.31 -7.65 3.08
C ILE A 51 -19.70 -7.12 2.68
N LYS A 52 -19.77 -5.84 2.29
CA LYS A 52 -21.03 -5.22 1.85
C LYS A 52 -21.61 -5.93 0.62
N ILE A 53 -20.82 -6.12 -0.44
CA ILE A 53 -21.28 -6.79 -1.67
C ILE A 53 -21.66 -8.23 -1.36
N PHE A 54 -20.88 -8.93 -0.54
CA PHE A 54 -21.16 -10.30 -0.17
C PHE A 54 -22.47 -10.44 0.62
N ILE A 55 -22.81 -9.52 1.52
CA ILE A 55 -24.06 -9.55 2.29
C ILE A 55 -25.25 -9.12 1.44
N GLU A 56 -25.12 -7.99 0.73
CA GLU A 56 -26.20 -7.41 -0.07
C GLU A 56 -26.45 -8.18 -1.38
N LYS A 57 -25.49 -9.02 -1.79
CA LYS A 57 -25.51 -9.77 -3.06
C LYS A 57 -25.78 -8.86 -4.26
N ASN A 58 -25.19 -7.67 -4.24
CA ASN A 58 -25.41 -6.63 -5.23
C ASN A 58 -24.15 -5.79 -5.44
N ALA A 59 -23.64 -5.78 -6.67
CA ALA A 59 -22.52 -4.93 -7.07
C ALA A 59 -22.89 -3.87 -8.12
N SER A 60 -24.17 -3.63 -8.39
CA SER A 60 -24.66 -2.73 -9.46
C SER A 60 -24.16 -1.28 -9.38
N GLY A 61 -23.77 -0.80 -8.20
CA GLY A 61 -23.19 0.53 -8.00
C GLY A 61 -21.70 0.62 -8.33
N LEU A 62 -21.04 -0.47 -8.72
CA LEU A 62 -19.59 -0.53 -8.93
C LEU A 62 -19.27 -0.74 -10.41
N SER A 63 -18.33 0.06 -10.91
CA SER A 63 -17.86 -0.05 -12.30
C SER A 63 -16.73 -1.07 -12.43
N PHE A 64 -17.00 -2.16 -13.16
CA PHE A 64 -15.99 -3.17 -13.49
C PHE A 64 -14.70 -2.56 -14.08
N PHE A 65 -14.84 -1.59 -15.00
CA PHE A 65 -13.71 -0.94 -15.65
C PHE A 65 -12.87 -0.12 -14.67
N SER A 66 -13.51 0.57 -13.72
CA SER A 66 -12.80 1.35 -12.71
C SER A 66 -11.99 0.44 -11.79
N TRP A 67 -12.58 -0.65 -11.30
CA TRP A 67 -11.88 -1.61 -10.43
C TRP A 67 -10.76 -2.37 -11.17
N SER A 68 -10.93 -2.63 -12.46
CA SER A 68 -9.89 -3.20 -13.32
C SER A 68 -8.72 -2.24 -13.52
N ALA A 69 -8.99 -0.95 -13.73
CA ALA A 69 -7.96 0.08 -13.80
C ALA A 69 -7.21 0.21 -12.48
N TYR A 70 -7.89 0.18 -11.34
CA TYR A 70 -7.24 0.18 -10.02
C TYR A 70 -6.36 -1.05 -9.81
N ALA A 71 -6.79 -2.24 -10.23
CA ALA A 71 -5.93 -3.43 -10.19
C ALA A 71 -4.67 -3.24 -11.05
N LEU A 72 -4.81 -2.74 -12.27
CA LEU A 72 -3.68 -2.45 -13.16
C LEU A 72 -2.70 -1.43 -12.56
N PHE A 73 -3.21 -0.35 -11.97
CA PHE A 73 -2.37 0.66 -11.32
C PHE A 73 -1.61 0.09 -10.12
N ASN A 74 -2.26 -0.77 -9.32
CA ASN A 74 -1.57 -1.45 -8.22
C ASN A 74 -0.47 -2.39 -8.73
N PHE A 75 -0.66 -3.05 -9.87
CA PHE A 75 0.40 -3.84 -10.49
C PHE A 75 1.63 -2.98 -10.83
N ILE A 76 1.43 -1.77 -11.36
CA ILE A 76 2.52 -0.81 -11.62
C ILE A 76 3.21 -0.40 -10.31
N TRP A 77 2.46 -0.13 -9.24
CA TRP A 77 3.02 0.19 -7.92
C TRP A 77 3.86 -0.95 -7.33
N ILE A 78 3.42 -2.19 -7.49
CA ILE A 78 4.17 -3.38 -7.05
C ILE A 78 5.50 -3.48 -7.80
N ILE A 79 5.48 -3.32 -9.13
CA ILE A 79 6.70 -3.32 -9.95
C ILE A 79 7.64 -2.20 -9.51
N TYR A 80 7.10 -0.99 -9.28
CA TYR A 80 7.88 0.14 -8.81
C TYR A 80 8.54 -0.13 -7.45
N GLY A 81 7.77 -0.66 -6.49
CA GLY A 81 8.27 -1.02 -5.16
C GLY A 81 9.34 -2.11 -5.22
N LEU A 82 9.19 -3.09 -6.11
CA LEU A 82 10.19 -4.13 -6.35
C LEU A 82 11.48 -3.56 -6.95
N ALA A 83 11.36 -2.72 -7.98
CA ALA A 83 12.49 -2.10 -8.67
C ALA A 83 13.33 -1.20 -7.72
N HIS A 84 12.67 -0.47 -6.83
CA HIS A 84 13.33 0.42 -5.86
C HIS A 84 13.68 -0.28 -4.54
N LYS A 85 13.34 -1.56 -4.38
CA LYS A 85 13.51 -2.34 -3.13
C LYS A 85 12.80 -1.73 -1.92
N GLU A 86 11.71 -1.00 -2.17
CA GLU A 86 10.88 -0.34 -1.17
C GLU A 86 9.79 -1.29 -0.69
N LYS A 87 10.11 -2.07 0.35
CA LYS A 87 9.21 -3.08 0.92
C LYS A 87 7.81 -2.54 1.27
N PRO A 88 7.65 -1.35 1.88
CA PRO A 88 6.31 -0.86 2.24
C PRO A 88 5.41 -0.64 1.02
N ILE A 89 5.94 -0.10 -0.07
CA ILE A 89 5.21 0.13 -1.32
C ILE A 89 4.80 -1.19 -1.95
N PHE A 90 5.74 -2.14 -2.01
CA PHE A 90 5.46 -3.48 -2.55
C PHE A 90 4.36 -4.20 -1.76
N ILE A 91 4.43 -4.21 -0.43
CA ILE A 91 3.45 -4.88 0.43
C ILE A 91 2.08 -4.19 0.29
N SER A 92 2.04 -2.86 0.38
CA SER A 92 0.79 -2.10 0.27
C SER A 92 0.13 -2.31 -1.09
N GLY A 93 0.88 -2.16 -2.19
CA GLY A 93 0.39 -2.41 -3.54
C GLY A 93 -0.15 -3.84 -3.73
N SER A 94 0.50 -4.83 -3.11
CA SER A 94 0.04 -6.23 -3.15
C SER A 94 -1.28 -6.43 -2.42
N LEU A 95 -1.46 -5.81 -1.25
CA LEU A 95 -2.73 -5.85 -0.51
C LEU A 95 -3.86 -5.16 -1.26
N TRP A 96 -3.59 -4.00 -1.86
CA TRP A 96 -4.54 -3.30 -2.72
C TRP A 96 -4.92 -4.13 -3.95
N LEU A 97 -3.95 -4.73 -4.63
CA LEU A 97 -4.22 -5.59 -5.78
C LEU A 97 -5.10 -6.78 -5.40
N LEU A 98 -4.78 -7.46 -4.29
CA LEU A 98 -5.55 -8.60 -3.80
C LEU A 98 -7.02 -8.22 -3.55
N THR A 99 -7.26 -7.13 -2.80
CA THR A 99 -8.62 -6.69 -2.50
C THR A 99 -9.39 -6.23 -3.74
N ASN A 100 -8.74 -5.56 -4.69
CA ASN A 100 -9.37 -5.18 -5.96
C ASN A 100 -9.76 -6.39 -6.81
N ILE A 101 -8.93 -7.45 -6.82
CA ILE A 101 -9.27 -8.71 -7.51
C ILE A 101 -10.50 -9.35 -6.88
N ILE A 102 -10.58 -9.39 -5.54
CA ILE A 102 -11.77 -9.93 -4.85
C ILE A 102 -13.02 -9.13 -5.25
N ILE A 103 -12.95 -7.80 -5.20
CA ILE A 103 -14.09 -6.95 -5.61
C ILE A 103 -14.47 -7.18 -7.08
N LEU A 104 -13.49 -7.34 -7.98
CA LEU A 104 -13.77 -7.68 -9.38
C LEU A 104 -14.48 -9.02 -9.52
N THR A 105 -14.09 -10.04 -8.75
CA THR A 105 -14.79 -11.33 -8.76
C THR A 105 -16.22 -11.19 -8.25
N GLU A 106 -16.45 -10.36 -7.23
CA GLU A 106 -17.80 -10.13 -6.70
C GLU A 106 -18.68 -9.36 -7.68
N ILE A 107 -18.13 -8.37 -8.40
CA ILE A 107 -18.85 -7.65 -9.47
C ILE A 107 -19.31 -8.59 -10.60
N ILE A 108 -18.54 -9.64 -10.89
CA ILE A 108 -18.92 -10.63 -11.90
C ILE A 108 -19.99 -11.59 -11.38
N LEU A 109 -19.97 -11.89 -10.06
CA LEU A 109 -20.86 -12.87 -9.43
C LEU A 109 -22.22 -12.29 -9.01
N TYR A 110 -22.30 -11.01 -8.65
CA TYR A 110 -23.45 -10.35 -8.03
C TYR A 110 -23.83 -9.05 -8.71
#